data_AF-A0A1T2LC63-F1
#
_entry.id   AF-A0A1T2LC63-F1
#
_cell.length_a   1.000
_cell.length_b   1.000
_cell.length_c   1.000
_cell.angle_alpha   90.00
_cell.angle_beta   90.00
_cell.angle_gamma   90.00
#
_symmetry.space_group_name_H-M   'P 1'
#
loop_
_entity.id
_entity.type
_entity.pdbx_description
1 polymer ?
#
loop_
_entity_poly.entity_id
_entity_poly.type
_entity_poly.pdbx_seq_one_letter_code
_entity_poly.pdbx_strand_id
1 'polypeptide(L)'
;ANWAGNLALFYRPAGGIYLTGGVTNRLLPMLDRDEFISAYCDKGGMRSLVETTAVFVVTDEQIGLLGAIAQIRHGIEGLEI
;
A
#
# COMPACT_ATOMS: atom_id res chain seq x y z
N ALA A 1 6.68 3.69 -8.15
CA ALA A 1 7.15 2.30 -8.12
C ALA A 1 8.42 2.12 -7.29
N ASN A 2 9.55 2.73 -7.67
CA ASN A 2 10.86 2.54 -7.01
C ASN A 2 10.86 2.71 -5.48
N TRP A 3 10.20 3.75 -4.96
CA TRP A 3 10.11 3.98 -3.51
C TRP A 3 9.35 2.85 -2.79
N ALA A 4 8.26 2.32 -3.37
CA ALA A 4 7.54 1.18 -2.81
C ALA A 4 8.44 -0.07 -2.77
N GLY A 5 9.30 -0.29 -3.78
CA GLY A 5 10.27 -1.38 -3.78
C GLY A 5 11.29 -1.26 -2.65
N ASN A 6 11.72 -0.04 -2.31
CA ASN A 6 12.57 0.18 -1.14
C ASN A 6 11.83 -0.11 0.17
N LEU A 7 10.56 0.27 0.29
CA LEU A 7 9.75 -0.05 1.47
C LEU A 7 9.57 -1.56 1.66
N ALA A 8 9.38 -2.30 0.56
CA ALA A 8 9.31 -3.76 0.60
C ALA A 8 10.57 -4.37 1.21
N LEU A 9 11.76 -3.83 0.88
CA LEU A 9 13.03 -4.28 1.46
C LEU A 9 13.22 -3.84 2.91
N PHE A 10 12.90 -2.59 3.25
CA PHE A 10 13.14 -2.05 4.59
C PHE A 10 12.22 -2.67 5.64
N TYR A 11 10.94 -2.81 5.32
CA TYR A 11 9.92 -3.19 6.30
C TYR A 11 9.45 -4.64 6.17
N ARG A 12 9.64 -5.26 4.99
CA ARG A 12 9.12 -6.60 4.65
C ARG A 12 7.70 -6.84 5.17
N PRO A 13 6.74 -5.98 4.78
CA PRO A 13 5.40 -6.02 5.36
C PRO A 13 4.66 -7.29 4.92
N ALA A 14 4.34 -8.16 5.87
CA ALA A 14 3.65 -9.43 5.60
C ALA A 14 2.26 -9.24 4.95
N GLY A 15 1.59 -8.12 5.22
CA GLY A 15 0.31 -7.75 4.61
C GLY A 15 0.42 -7.06 3.25
N GLY A 16 1.64 -6.78 2.78
CA GLY A 16 1.87 -6.00 1.56
C GLY A 16 1.83 -4.48 1.78
N ILE A 17 1.91 -3.75 0.67
CA ILE A 17 1.94 -2.29 0.60
C ILE A 17 0.62 -1.80 0.00
N TYR A 18 -0.02 -0.82 0.65
CA TYR A 18 -1.28 -0.24 0.20
C TYR A 18 -1.05 1.21 -0.26
N LEU A 19 -1.25 1.45 -1.55
CA LEU A 19 -1.27 2.79 -2.13
C LEU A 19 -2.66 3.39 -1.93
N THR A 20 -2.71 4.55 -1.29
CA THR A 20 -3.95 5.24 -0.91
C THR A 20 -3.89 6.72 -1.31
N GLY A 21 -5.00 7.44 -1.15
CA GLY A 21 -5.11 8.87 -1.39
C GLY A 21 -5.68 9.22 -2.77
N GLY A 22 -6.33 10.38 -2.85
CA GLY A 22 -7.03 10.82 -4.07
C GLY A 22 -6.13 10.98 -5.29
N VAL A 23 -4.84 11.31 -5.11
CA VAL A 23 -3.88 11.39 -6.22
C VAL A 23 -3.64 10.01 -6.83
N THR A 24 -3.47 8.98 -6.00
CA THR A 24 -3.31 7.60 -6.45
C THR A 24 -4.50 7.15 -7.31
N ASN A 25 -5.72 7.40 -6.86
CA ASN A 25 -6.93 6.99 -7.59
C ASN A 25 -7.10 7.74 -8.92
N ARG A 26 -6.76 9.03 -8.98
CA ARG A 26 -6.81 9.81 -10.23
C ARG A 26 -5.75 9.38 -11.25
N LEU A 27 -4.60 8.91 -10.78
CA LEU A 27 -3.52 8.43 -11.64
C LEU A 27 -3.73 6.97 -12.08
N LEU A 28 -4.55 6.19 -11.35
CA LEU A 28 -4.76 4.77 -11.60
C LEU A 28 -5.14 4.43 -13.06
N PRO A 29 -6.03 5.17 -13.75
CA PRO A 29 -6.37 4.88 -15.14
C PRO A 29 -5.21 5.09 -16.13
N MET A 30 -4.22 5.89 -15.74
CA MET A 30 -3.02 6.17 -16.53
C MET A 30 -1.84 5.27 -16.14
N LEU A 31 -1.99 4.44 -15.10
CA LEU A 31 -0.93 3.62 -14.57
C LEU A 31 -0.80 2.33 -15.38
N ASP A 32 0.32 2.17 -16.08
CA ASP A 32 0.69 0.89 -16.64
C ASP A 32 1.17 -0.06 -15.52
N ARG A 33 0.50 -1.21 -15.41
CA ARG A 33 0.79 -2.18 -14.36
C ARG A 33 2.16 -2.82 -14.53
N ASP A 34 2.52 -3.20 -15.75
CA ASP A 34 3.75 -3.94 -16.02
C ASP A 34 4.96 -3.03 -15.85
N GLU A 35 4.85 -1.77 -16.29
CA GLU A 35 5.85 -0.74 -16.02
C GLU A 35 6.01 -0.49 -14.52
N PHE A 36 4.89 -0.37 -13.78
CA PHE A 36 4.94 -0.18 -12.34
C PHE A 36 5.63 -1.35 -11.63
N ILE A 37 5.27 -2.59 -11.97
CA ILE A 37 5.86 -3.79 -11.35
C ILE A 37 7.33 -3.93 -11.73
N SER A 38 7.70 -3.65 -12.99
CA SER A 38 9.09 -3.65 -13.43
C SER A 38 9.93 -2.67 -12.60
N ALA A 39 9.49 -1.42 -12.48
CA ALA A 39 10.19 -0.40 -11.68
C ALA A 39 10.11 -0.64 -10.16
N TYR A 40 9.12 -1.39 -9.67
CA TYR A 40 9.00 -1.79 -8.27
C TYR A 40 10.05 -2.86 -7.94
N CYS A 41 10.18 -3.86 -8.81
CA CYS A 41 11.08 -5.01 -8.67
C CYS A 41 12.53 -4.71 -9.10
N ASP A 42 12.82 -3.54 -9.67
CA ASP A 42 14.17 -3.12 -10.07
C ASP A 42 15.08 -2.83 -8.86
N LYS A 43 15.55 -3.91 -8.23
CA LYS A 43 16.42 -3.91 -7.03
C LYS A 43 17.63 -4.84 -7.19
N GLY A 44 18.03 -5.09 -8.44
CA GLY A 44 19.14 -5.99 -8.76
C GLY A 44 18.99 -7.37 -8.09
N GLY A 45 20.03 -7.85 -7.41
CA GLY A 45 20.02 -9.14 -6.71
C GLY A 45 18.97 -9.28 -5.61
N MET A 46 18.36 -8.19 -5.15
CA MET A 46 17.31 -8.18 -4.14
C MET A 46 15.89 -8.28 -4.74
N ARG A 47 15.77 -8.40 -6.07
CA ARG A 47 14.48 -8.53 -6.78
C ARG A 47 13.57 -9.58 -6.17
N SER A 48 14.11 -10.77 -5.90
CA SER A 48 13.35 -11.90 -5.34
C SER A 48 12.73 -11.59 -3.97
N LEU A 49 13.36 -10.73 -3.16
CA LEU A 49 12.81 -10.31 -1.88
C LEU A 49 11.61 -9.38 -2.06
N VAL A 50 11.71 -8.43 -3.01
CA VAL A 50 10.63 -7.48 -3.30
C VAL A 50 9.41 -8.17 -3.90
N GLU A 51 9.61 -9.16 -4.76
CA GLU A 51 8.52 -9.94 -5.38
C GLU A 51 7.63 -10.66 -4.38
N THR A 52 8.11 -10.93 -3.16
CA THR A 52 7.30 -11.54 -2.10
C THR A 52 6.31 -10.58 -1.46
N THR A 53 6.48 -9.26 -1.65
CA THR A 53 5.62 -8.24 -1.06
C THR A 53 4.63 -7.75 -2.12
N ALA A 54 3.33 -8.01 -1.90
CA ALA A 54 2.28 -7.53 -2.78
C ALA A 54 2.07 -6.01 -2.65
N VAL A 55 1.63 -5.37 -3.74
CA VAL A 55 1.22 -3.95 -3.75
C VAL A 55 -0.25 -3.86 -4.18
N PHE A 56 -1.04 -3.12 -3.42
CA PHE A 56 -2.46 -2.92 -3.62
C PHE A 56 -2.76 -1.44 -3.81
N VAL A 57 -3.81 -1.13 -4.56
CA VAL A 57 -4.37 0.24 -4.66
C VAL A 57 -5.73 0.24 -3.98
N VAL A 58 -5.92 1.15 -3.03
CA VAL A 58 -7.20 1.33 -2.35
C VAL A 58 -8.05 2.31 -3.13
N THR A 59 -9.09 1.80 -3.80
CA THR A 59 -9.97 2.60 -4.68
C THR A 59 -11.11 3.31 -3.94
N ASP A 60 -11.33 3.00 -2.66
CA ASP A 60 -12.36 3.67 -1.86
C ASP A 60 -11.95 5.11 -1.54
N GLU A 61 -12.71 6.08 -2.05
CA GLU A 61 -12.44 7.51 -1.85
C GLU A 61 -12.63 7.96 -0.40
N GLN A 62 -13.39 7.20 0.40
CA GLN A 62 -13.68 7.48 1.79
C GLN A 62 -12.72 6.77 2.76
N ILE A 63 -11.64 6.16 2.28
CA ILE A 63 -10.69 5.41 3.13
C ILE A 63 -10.19 6.19 4.35
N GLY A 64 -9.99 7.51 4.22
CA GLY A 64 -9.61 8.36 5.36
C GLY A 64 -10.71 8.47 6.43
N LEU A 65 -11.97 8.60 6.01
CA LEU A 65 -13.13 8.62 6.91
C LEU A 65 -13.35 7.24 7.54
N LEU A 66 -13.25 6.17 6.76
CA LEU A 66 -13.35 4.79 7.24
C LEU A 66 -12.29 4.50 8.30
N GLY A 67 -11.04 4.94 8.09
CA GLY A 67 -9.97 4.82 9.07
C GLY A 67 -10.27 5.59 10.36
N ALA A 68 -10.81 6.81 10.26
CA ALA A 68 -11.21 7.59 11.43
C ALA A 68 -12.34 6.91 12.23
N ILE A 69 -13.34 6.36 11.55
CA ILE A 69 -14.43 5.60 12.19
C ILE A 69 -13.89 4.33 12.84
N ALA A 70 -13.03 3.59 12.16
CA ALA A 70 -12.40 2.39 12.70
C ALA A 70 -11.58 2.69 13.96
N GLN A 71 -10.82 3.80 13.96
CA GLN A 71 -10.06 4.23 15.13
C GLN A 71 -10.95 4.56 16.33
N ILE A 72 -12.08 5.24 16.10
CA ILE A 72 -13.07 5.52 17.16
C ILE A 72 -13.66 4.21 17.69
N ARG A 73 -14.04 3.28 16.82
CA ARG A 73 -14.60 1.97 17.21
C ARG A 73 -13.63 1.17 18.06
N HIS A 74 -12.36 1.07 17.65
CA HIS A 74 -11.32 0.41 18.46
C HIS A 74 -11.11 1.09 19.81
N GLY A 75 -11.20 2.43 19.86
CA GLY A 75 -11.15 3.18 21.11
C GLY A 75 -12.34 2.91 22.04
N ILE A 76 -13.53 2.66 21.49
CA ILE A 76 -14.75 2.32 22.25
C ILE A 76 -14.70 0.87 22.75
N GLU A 77 -14.22 -0.08 21.94
CA GLU A 77 -14.03 -1.48 22.35
C GLU A 77 -12.96 -1.64 23.44
N GLY A 78 -11.93 -0.77 23.44
CA GLY A 78 -10.95 -0.69 24.54
C GLY A 78 -11.46 0.02 25.80
N LEU A 79 -12.71 0.50 25.80
CA LEU A 79 -13.38 1.24 26.87
C LEU A 79 -14.63 0.48 27.38
N GLU A 80 -14.62 -0.86 27.30
CA GLU A 80 -15.52 -1.66 28.12
C GLU A 80 -15.19 -1.40 29.61
N ILE A 81 -16.10 -0.68 30.27
CA ILE A 81 -16.18 -0.48 31.73
C ILE A 81 -16.85 -1.72 32.33
#